data_AF-A0A263D536-F1
#
_entry.id   AF-A0A263D536-F1
#
_cell.length_a   1.000
_cell.length_b   1.000
_cell.length_c   1.000
_cell.angle_alpha   90.00
_cell.angle_beta   90.00
_cell.angle_gamma   90.00
#
_symmetry.space_group_name_H-M   'P 1'
#
loop_
_entity.id
_entity.type
_entity.pdbx_description
1 polymer ?
#
loop_
_entity_poly.entity_id
_entity_poly.type
_entity_poly.pdbx_seq_one_letter_code
_entity_poly.pdbx_strand_id
1 'polypeptide(L)'
;MVSQTLNNHARRKYSDFENAITATRMALDELDKFTRTFTEKSDARFHGWRVPSKKEIRAAISQASAELDTLRREATKYKAQLIANGWRV
;
A
#
# COMPACT_ATOMS: atom_id res chain seq x y z
N MET A 1 28.79 8.02 -18.96
CA MET A 1 27.89 7.04 -19.59
C MET A 1 27.12 6.37 -18.45
N VAL A 2 25.82 6.61 -18.29
CA VAL A 2 25.06 5.97 -17.18
C VAL A 2 25.04 4.47 -17.46
N SER A 3 25.48 3.67 -16.48
CA SER A 3 25.66 2.22 -16.65
C SER A 3 24.32 1.56 -16.98
N GLN A 4 24.25 0.82 -18.09
CA GLN A 4 23.07 0.02 -18.47
C GLN A 4 22.62 -0.91 -17.35
N THR A 5 23.57 -1.44 -16.57
CA THR A 5 23.29 -2.27 -15.39
C THR A 5 22.51 -1.51 -14.32
N LEU A 6 22.83 -0.23 -14.11
CA LEU A 6 22.19 0.63 -13.12
C LEU A 6 20.75 0.97 -13.53
N ASN A 7 20.54 1.26 -14.82
CA ASN A 7 19.20 1.49 -15.36
C ASN A 7 18.33 0.24 -15.31
N ASN A 8 18.90 -0.94 -15.63
CA ASN A 8 18.18 -2.21 -15.53
C ASN A 8 17.82 -2.54 -14.08
N HIS A 9 18.71 -2.25 -13.13
CA HIS A 9 18.43 -2.39 -11.71
C HIS A 9 17.30 -1.46 -11.25
N ALA A 10 17.35 -0.18 -11.62
CA ALA A 10 16.32 0.80 -11.30
C ALA A 10 14.94 0.39 -11.84
N ARG A 11 14.88 -0.09 -13.09
CA ARG A 11 13.64 -0.63 -13.69
C ARG A 11 13.08 -1.80 -12.89
N ARG A 12 13.94 -2.76 -12.51
CA ARG A 12 13.51 -3.92 -11.72
C ARG A 12 12.97 -3.50 -10.36
N LYS A 13 13.70 -2.63 -9.64
CA LYS A 13 13.26 -2.12 -8.34
C LYS A 13 11.95 -1.35 -8.42
N TYR A 14 11.76 -0.57 -9.48
CA TYR A 14 10.51 0.13 -9.71
C TYR A 14 9.35 -0.84 -10.00
N SER A 15 9.59 -1.90 -10.78
CA SER A 15 8.59 -2.95 -10.99
C SER A 15 8.24 -3.70 -9.70
N ASP A 16 9.24 -4.04 -8.87
CA ASP A 16 9.02 -4.67 -7.57
C ASP A 16 8.15 -3.78 -6.67
N PHE A 17 8.40 -2.46 -6.71
CA PHE A 17 7.60 -1.47 -5.99
C PHE A 17 6.14 -1.38 -6.49
N GLU A 18 5.90 -1.38 -7.81
CA GLU A 18 4.54 -1.41 -8.37
C GLU A 18 3.78 -2.68 -7.94
N ASN A 19 4.47 -3.82 -7.90
CA ASN A 19 3.92 -5.08 -7.43
C ASN A 19 3.58 -5.01 -5.93
N ALA A 20 4.45 -4.42 -5.10
CA ALA A 20 4.21 -4.26 -3.67
C ALA A 20 3.00 -3.35 -3.38
N ILE A 21 2.83 -2.25 -4.11
CA ILE A 21 1.61 -1.41 -4.01
C ILE A 21 0.37 -2.23 -4.32
N THR A 22 0.42 -3.01 -5.40
CA THR A 22 -0.73 -3.83 -5.82
C THR A 22 -1.07 -4.90 -4.78
N ALA A 23 -0.07 -5.61 -4.27
CA ALA A 23 -0.25 -6.61 -3.21
C ALA A 23 -0.82 -5.98 -1.92
N THR A 24 -0.35 -4.79 -1.55
CA THR A 24 -0.87 -4.05 -0.39
C THR A 24 -2.32 -3.68 -0.59
N ARG A 25 -2.72 -3.25 -1.79
CA ARG A 25 -4.13 -2.93 -2.08
C ARG A 25 -5.02 -4.16 -1.94
N MET A 26 -4.58 -5.30 -2.49
CA MET A 26 -5.31 -6.57 -2.36
C MET A 26 -5.50 -6.96 -0.89
N ALA A 27 -4.46 -6.78 -0.06
CA ALA A 27 -4.54 -7.06 1.37
C ALA A 27 -5.55 -6.14 2.08
N LEU A 28 -5.56 -4.85 1.75
CA LEU A 28 -6.54 -3.88 2.30
C LEU A 28 -7.97 -4.21 1.88
N ASP A 29 -8.18 -4.59 0.61
CA ASP A 29 -9.49 -4.98 0.10
C ASP A 29 -10.00 -6.26 0.80
N GLU A 30 -9.11 -7.22 1.08
CA GLU A 30 -9.46 -8.44 1.81
C GLU A 30 -9.76 -8.15 3.30
N LEU A 31 -9.00 -7.25 3.91
CA LEU A 31 -9.29 -6.76 5.26
C LEU A 31 -10.65 -6.06 5.32
N ASP A 32 -11.02 -5.25 4.31
CA ASP A 32 -12.35 -4.61 4.27
C ASP A 32 -13.46 -5.66 4.23
N LYS A 33 -13.33 -6.69 3.39
CA LYS A 33 -14.28 -7.82 3.34
C LYS A 33 -14.39 -8.51 4.70
N PHE A 34 -13.25 -8.78 5.36
CA PHE A 34 -13.23 -9.37 6.69
C PHE A 34 -13.97 -8.48 7.71
N THR A 35 -13.81 -7.14 7.66
CA THR A 35 -14.56 -6.28 8.59
C THR A 35 -16.07 -6.37 8.39
N ARG A 36 -16.57 -6.71 7.20
CA ARG A 36 -18.00 -6.84 6.95
C ARG A 36 -18.58 -8.01 7.72
N THR A 37 -17.89 -9.15 7.75
CA THR A 37 -18.28 -10.37 8.46
C THR A 37 -17.86 -10.36 9.94
N PHE A 38 -16.90 -9.51 10.31
CA PHE A 38 -16.48 -9.33 11.68
C PHE A 38 -17.66 -8.92 12.57
N THR A 39 -17.95 -9.76 13.55
CA THR A 39 -18.96 -9.51 14.59
C THR A 39 -18.23 -9.08 15.85
N GLU A 40 -18.46 -7.83 16.23
CA GLU A 40 -17.85 -7.25 17.42
C GLU A 40 -18.47 -7.87 18.66
N LYS A 41 -17.68 -8.64 19.43
CA LYS A 41 -18.08 -9.03 20.78
C LYS A 41 -17.91 -7.81 21.68
N SER A 42 -19.00 -7.38 22.31
CA SER A 42 -19.02 -6.20 23.18
C SER A 42 -17.91 -6.26 24.24
N ASP A 43 -17.03 -5.26 24.22
CA ASP A 43 -16.11 -4.88 25.31
C ASP A 43 -15.26 -6.03 25.91
N ALA A 44 -14.83 -6.97 25.08
CA ALA A 44 -13.93 -8.04 25.50
C ALA A 44 -12.51 -7.49 25.75
N ARG A 45 -12.30 -6.89 26.94
CA ARG A 45 -10.96 -6.60 27.45
C ARG A 45 -10.29 -7.93 27.81
N PHE A 46 -9.24 -8.29 27.09
CA PHE A 46 -8.41 -9.43 27.43
C PHE A 46 -7.16 -8.91 28.17
N HIS A 47 -7.10 -9.09 29.48
CA HIS A 47 -5.95 -8.70 30.32
C HIS A 47 -5.44 -7.25 30.11
N GLY A 48 -6.35 -6.28 29.95
CA GLY A 48 -6.00 -4.87 29.73
C GLY A 48 -5.69 -4.50 28.27
N TRP A 49 -5.65 -5.48 27.36
CA TRP A 49 -5.55 -5.25 25.94
C TRP A 49 -6.94 -4.99 25.33
N ARG A 50 -7.08 -3.87 24.63
CA ARG A 50 -8.33 -3.47 23.98
C ARG A 50 -8.28 -3.85 22.51
N VAL A 51 -9.18 -4.74 22.10
CA VAL A 51 -9.39 -5.04 20.68
C VAL A 51 -10.02 -3.80 20.03
N PRO A 52 -9.48 -3.29 18.91
CA PRO A 52 -10.10 -2.18 18.19
C PRO A 52 -11.52 -2.53 17.76
N SER A 53 -12.42 -1.55 17.88
CA SER A 53 -13.80 -1.68 17.40
C SER A 53 -13.85 -1.85 15.88
N LYS A 54 -14.95 -2.41 15.38
CA LYS A 54 -15.17 -2.54 13.92
C LYS A 54 -15.06 -1.20 13.20
N LYS A 55 -15.51 -0.12 13.85
CA LYS A 55 -15.45 1.25 13.33
C LYS A 55 -14.00 1.73 13.22
N GLU A 56 -13.18 1.51 14.25
CA GLU A 56 -11.76 1.90 14.24
C GLU A 56 -10.98 1.16 13.16
N ILE A 57 -11.22 -0.16 13.00
CA ILE A 57 -10.57 -0.96 11.95
C ILE A 57 -10.94 -0.44 10.56
N ARG A 58 -12.24 -0.17 10.30
CA ARG A 58 -12.68 0.39 9.01
C ARG A 58 -12.10 1.78 8.73
N ALA A 59 -12.03 2.64 9.74
CA ALA A 59 -11.42 3.95 9.59
C ALA A 59 -9.94 3.84 9.21
N ALA A 60 -9.20 2.94 9.87
CA ALA A 60 -7.79 2.67 9.55
C ALA A 60 -7.61 2.12 8.13
N ILE A 61 -8.45 1.17 7.69
CA ILE A 61 -8.42 0.64 6.31
C ILE A 61 -8.70 1.73 5.29
N SER A 62 -9.70 2.58 5.56
CA SER A 62 -10.04 3.70 4.66
C SER A 62 -8.90 4.70 4.55
N GLN A 63 -8.25 5.05 5.67
CA GLN A 63 -7.10 5.94 5.67
C GLN A 63 -5.92 5.33 4.91
N ALA A 64 -5.55 4.08 5.21
CA ALA A 64 -4.46 3.38 4.54
C ALA A 64 -4.70 3.27 3.03
N SER A 65 -5.94 3.04 2.62
CA SER A 65 -6.31 3.00 1.19
C SER A 65 -6.10 4.36 0.51
N ALA A 66 -6.50 5.46 1.16
CA ALA A 66 -6.32 6.81 0.63
C ALA A 66 -4.84 7.22 0.54
N GLU A 67 -4.03 6.84 1.53
CA GLU A 67 -2.59 7.04 1.52
C GLU A 67 -1.92 6.24 0.40
N LEU A 68 -2.33 4.97 0.21
CA LEU A 68 -1.83 4.13 -0.88
C LEU A 68 -2.19 4.69 -2.26
N ASP A 69 -3.41 5.21 -2.44
CA ASP A 69 -3.83 5.85 -3.68
C ASP A 69 -3.03 7.13 -3.95
N THR A 70 -2.64 7.86 -2.90
CA THR A 70 -1.75 9.01 -3.01
C THR A 70 -0.34 8.60 -3.40
N LEU A 71 0.22 7.58 -2.74
CA LEU A 71 1.53 7.02 -3.10
C LEU A 71 1.57 6.54 -4.56
N ARG A 72 0.52 5.85 -5.02
CA ARG A 72 0.40 5.36 -6.40
C ARG A 72 0.37 6.52 -7.42
N ARG A 73 -0.33 7.61 -7.10
CA ARG A 73 -0.39 8.80 -7.96
C ARG A 73 0.99 9.46 -8.08
N GLU A 74 1.67 9.68 -6.95
CA GLU A 74 3.02 10.28 -6.95
C GLU A 74 4.05 9.37 -7.62
N ALA A 75 3.97 8.06 -7.39
CA ALA A 75 4.79 7.08 -8.10
C ALA A 75 4.58 7.14 -9.62
N THR A 76 3.34 7.24 -10.09
CA THR A 76 3.04 7.36 -11.52
C THR A 76 3.67 8.62 -12.14
N LYS A 77 3.63 9.76 -11.43
CA LYS A 77 4.32 10.98 -11.87
C LYS A 77 5.83 10.76 -11.93
N TYR A 78 6.41 10.13 -10.92
CA TYR A 78 7.84 9.82 -10.88
C TYR A 78 8.24 8.86 -12.01
N LYS A 79 7.42 7.86 -12.33
CA LYS A 79 7.62 6.97 -13.49
C LYS A 79 7.73 7.75 -14.79
N ALA A 80 6.85 8.73 -15.00
CA ALA A 80 6.88 9.56 -16.20
C ALA A 80 8.19 10.36 -16.29
N GLN A 81 8.67 10.92 -15.17
CA GLN A 81 9.97 11.60 -15.10
C GLN A 81 11.13 10.64 -15.39
N LEU A 82 11.13 9.44 -14.80
CA LEU A 82 12.13 8.41 -15.06
C LEU A 82 12.16 8.02 -16.54
N ILE A 83 11.01 7.83 -17.18
CA ILE A 83 10.91 7.52 -18.61
C ILE A 83 11.47 8.67 -19.46
N ALA A 84 11.09 9.91 -19.16
CA ALA A 84 11.58 11.10 -19.87
C ALA A 84 13.11 11.24 -19.76
N ASN A 85 13.68 10.88 -18.60
CA ASN A 85 15.12 10.89 -18.37
C ASN A 85 15.84 9.61 -18.87
N GLY A 86 15.13 8.68 -19.52
CA GLY A 86 15.72 7.44 -20.02
C GLY A 86 16.20 6.51 -18.90
N TRP A 87 15.55 6.53 -17.75
CA TRP A 87 15.90 5.83 -16.50
C TRP A 87 17.27 6.22 -15.94
N ARG A 88 17.79 7.38 -16.35
CA ARG A 88 18.97 7.99 -15.73
C ARG A 88 18.53 8.55 -14.38
N VAL A 89 18.76 7.74 -13.35
CA VAL A 89 18.66 8.15 -11.94
C VAL A 89 20.00 8.73 -11.52
#